data_AF-Q9VBG7-F1
#
_entry.id   AF-Q9VBG7-F1
#
_cell.length_a   1.000
_cell.length_b   1.000
_cell.length_c   1.000
_cell.angle_alpha   90.00
_cell.angle_beta   90.00
_cell.angle_gamma   90.00
#
_symmetry.space_group_name_H-M   'P 1'
#
loop_
_entity.id
_entity.type
_entity.pdbx_description
1 polymer ?
#
loop_
_entity_poly.entity_id
_entity_poly.type
_entity_poly.pdbx_seq_one_letter_code
_entity_poly.pdbx_strand_id
1 'polypeptide(L)'
;MDGHSWLHFSNGAIPQAAVVAGHDSDGDTIFIGRAFYCNDMLPAKIIPNKGKAYVAYANQEVELENYEVLSGFNYEWLPAENGEVPPGAVKVGQNVDGETLYAGRGYHAGSLTVGKVHPSHGCLYIPYDSEEVKIFAYEVLSRRLEAR
;
A
#
# COMPACT_ATOMS: atom_id res chain seq x y z
N MET A 1 -3.69 -11.46 15.90
CA MET A 1 -2.64 -11.20 14.88
C MET A 1 -3.22 -11.59 13.54
N ASP A 2 -3.19 -10.72 12.55
CA ASP A 2 -3.89 -10.90 11.26
C ASP A 2 -3.21 -11.90 10.31
N GLY A 3 -2.24 -12.67 10.82
CA GLY A 3 -1.56 -13.74 10.08
C GLY A 3 -0.64 -13.28 8.95
N HIS A 4 -0.39 -11.98 8.81
CA HIS A 4 0.53 -11.39 7.85
C HIS A 4 1.91 -11.14 8.47
N SER A 5 2.97 -11.33 7.67
CA SER A 5 4.35 -11.09 8.11
C SER A 5 4.80 -9.69 7.70
N TRP A 6 4.74 -8.75 8.64
CA TRP A 6 5.28 -7.40 8.51
C TRP A 6 6.67 -7.35 9.15
N LEU A 7 7.68 -7.00 8.37
CA LEU A 7 9.08 -7.01 8.82
C LEU A 7 9.67 -5.60 8.74
N HIS A 8 10.31 -5.14 9.81
CA HIS A 8 10.88 -3.80 9.87
C HIS A 8 12.15 -3.67 9.04
N PHE A 9 12.19 -2.67 8.17
CA PHE A 9 13.34 -2.31 7.34
C PHE A 9 13.43 -0.78 7.18
N SER A 10 14.53 -0.33 6.57
CA SER A 10 14.74 1.07 6.25
C SER A 10 15.63 1.25 5.04
N ASN A 11 15.70 2.47 4.51
CA ASN A 11 16.67 2.89 3.48
C ASN A 11 16.66 2.01 2.21
N GLY A 12 15.48 1.65 1.74
CA GLY A 12 15.27 0.79 0.55
C GLY A 12 15.47 -0.72 0.78
N ALA A 13 15.89 -1.15 1.97
CA ALA A 13 16.06 -2.57 2.26
C ALA A 13 14.71 -3.31 2.29
N ILE A 14 14.70 -4.53 1.77
CA ILE A 14 13.52 -5.39 1.71
C ILE A 14 13.86 -6.83 2.14
N PRO A 15 12.92 -7.58 2.73
CA PRO A 15 13.11 -8.99 3.03
C PRO A 15 13.06 -9.87 1.77
N GLN A 16 13.45 -11.12 1.92
CA GLN A 16 13.08 -12.16 0.95
C GLN A 16 11.55 -12.26 0.85
N ALA A 17 11.07 -12.64 -0.33
CA ALA A 17 9.64 -12.77 -0.62
C ALA A 17 8.81 -11.51 -0.30
N ALA A 18 9.41 -10.32 -0.42
CA ALA A 18 8.67 -9.06 -0.36
C ALA A 18 7.61 -9.03 -1.47
N VAL A 19 6.40 -8.60 -1.12
CA VAL A 19 5.26 -8.60 -2.05
C VAL A 19 5.38 -7.43 -3.02
N VAL A 20 5.49 -7.73 -4.32
CA VAL A 20 5.50 -6.73 -5.39
C VAL A 20 4.12 -6.11 -5.52
N ALA A 21 4.08 -4.78 -5.48
CA ALA A 21 2.85 -4.01 -5.62
C ALA A 21 2.69 -3.39 -7.01
N GLY A 22 3.79 -3.18 -7.74
CA GLY A 22 3.76 -2.71 -9.12
C GLY A 22 5.11 -2.15 -9.56
N HIS A 23 5.08 -1.06 -10.32
CA HIS A 23 6.26 -0.40 -10.85
C HIS A 23 6.04 1.11 -10.91
N ASP A 24 7.11 1.87 -10.70
CA ASP A 24 7.10 3.31 -10.84
C ASP A 24 7.25 3.74 -12.31
N SER A 25 7.07 5.03 -12.60
CA SER A 25 7.06 5.56 -13.98
C SER A 25 8.39 5.41 -14.73
N ASP A 26 9.50 5.23 -14.00
CA ASP A 26 10.84 4.91 -14.53
C ASP A 26 11.11 3.41 -14.67
N GLY A 27 10.14 2.56 -14.29
CA GLY A 27 10.24 1.10 -14.31
C GLY A 27 10.78 0.48 -13.02
N ASP A 28 11.13 1.27 -12.01
CA ASP A 28 11.57 0.74 -10.72
C ASP A 28 10.48 -0.09 -10.06
N THR A 29 10.84 -1.24 -9.49
CA THR A 29 9.87 -2.11 -8.82
C THR A 29 9.38 -1.49 -7.52
N ILE A 30 8.06 -1.48 -7.33
CA ILE A 30 7.39 -1.03 -6.10
C ILE A 30 7.00 -2.25 -5.27
N PHE A 31 7.30 -2.21 -3.98
CA PHE A 31 6.85 -3.19 -2.98
C PHE A 31 5.82 -2.58 -2.03
N ILE A 32 4.92 -3.40 -1.50
CA ILE A 32 3.96 -2.97 -0.48
C ILE A 32 4.60 -3.02 0.91
N GLY A 33 4.52 -1.89 1.60
CA GLY A 33 4.83 -1.78 3.01
C GLY A 33 3.73 -1.07 3.79
N ARG A 34 4.06 -0.74 5.03
CA ARG A 34 3.30 0.17 5.86
C ARG A 34 4.21 1.02 6.71
N ALA A 35 3.77 2.21 7.07
CA ALA A 35 4.51 3.11 7.93
C ALA A 35 3.57 3.89 8.85
N PHE A 36 4.04 4.18 10.05
CA PHE A 36 3.32 5.00 11.00
C PHE A 36 3.63 6.48 10.75
N TYR A 37 2.60 7.29 10.53
CA TYR A 37 2.73 8.72 10.30
C TYR A 37 1.50 9.46 10.81
N CYS A 38 1.71 10.52 11.60
CA CYS A 38 0.62 11.36 12.15
C CYS A 38 -0.52 10.57 12.84
N ASN A 39 -0.17 9.55 13.62
CA ASN A 39 -1.10 8.63 14.32
C ASN A 39 -1.86 7.63 13.44
N ASP A 40 -1.58 7.60 12.13
CA ASP A 40 -2.12 6.61 11.22
C ASP A 40 -1.07 5.52 10.94
N MET A 41 -1.53 4.28 10.78
CA MET A 41 -0.73 3.22 10.17
C MET A 41 -1.14 3.08 8.70
N LEU A 42 -0.31 3.60 7.81
CA LEU A 42 -0.62 3.82 6.40
C LEU A 42 0.05 2.78 5.51
N PRO A 43 -0.62 2.30 4.44
CA PRO A 43 0.03 1.65 3.31
C PRO A 43 1.13 2.53 2.71
N ALA A 44 2.29 1.91 2.47
CA ALA A 44 3.46 2.58 1.92
C ALA A 44 3.89 1.94 0.60
N LYS A 45 4.24 2.76 -0.39
CA LYS A 45 5.01 2.32 -1.55
C LYS A 45 6.49 2.33 -1.17
N ILE A 46 7.19 1.21 -1.36
CA ILE A 46 8.63 1.11 -1.12
C ILE A 46 9.34 0.95 -2.45
N ILE A 47 10.35 1.78 -2.71
CA ILE A 47 11.13 1.76 -3.95
C ILE A 47 12.61 1.56 -3.58
N PRO A 48 13.13 0.33 -3.62
CA PRO A 48 14.50 0.03 -3.21
C PRO A 48 15.56 0.86 -3.92
N ASN A 49 15.41 1.07 -5.23
CA ASN A 49 16.35 1.85 -6.04
C ASN A 49 16.39 3.34 -5.65
N LYS A 50 15.32 3.85 -5.04
CA LYS A 50 15.26 5.23 -4.49
C LYS A 50 15.63 5.29 -3.02
N GLY A 51 15.78 4.15 -2.34
CA GLY A 51 16.16 4.07 -0.94
C GLY A 51 15.07 4.54 0.03
N LYS A 52 13.82 4.66 -0.40
CA LYS A 52 12.75 5.35 0.36
C LYS A 52 11.43 4.57 0.36
N ALA A 53 10.60 4.87 1.34
CA ALA A 53 9.17 4.57 1.32
C ALA A 53 8.38 5.87 1.25
N TYR A 54 7.15 5.77 0.75
CA TYR A 54 6.27 6.92 0.60
C TYR A 54 4.85 6.55 1.01
N VAL A 55 4.17 7.47 1.70
CA VAL A 55 2.76 7.32 2.09
C VAL A 55 1.95 8.51 1.61
N ALA A 56 0.68 8.27 1.27
CA ALA A 56 -0.27 9.33 0.95
C ALA A 56 -0.87 9.89 2.25
N TYR A 57 -0.71 11.19 2.51
CA TYR A 57 -1.28 11.84 3.70
C TYR A 57 -1.57 13.32 3.46
N ALA A 58 -2.79 13.76 3.80
CA ALA A 58 -3.21 15.16 3.80
C ALA A 58 -2.85 15.94 2.51
N ASN A 59 -3.22 15.40 1.35
CA ASN A 59 -2.92 15.94 0.01
C ASN A 59 -1.43 15.92 -0.40
N GLN A 60 -0.58 15.20 0.34
CA GLN A 60 0.85 15.12 0.08
C GLN A 60 1.33 13.68 -0.07
N GLU A 61 2.39 13.52 -0.85
CA GLU A 61 3.29 12.38 -0.76
C GLU A 61 4.34 12.66 0.33
N VAL A 62 4.40 11.79 1.34
CA VAL A 62 5.35 11.91 2.45
C VAL A 62 6.43 10.87 2.29
N GLU A 63 7.69 11.33 2.19
CA GLU A 63 8.86 10.45 2.16
C GLU A 63 9.26 9.98 3.56
N LEU A 64 9.56 8.70 3.71
CA LEU A 64 9.93 8.06 4.97
C LEU A 64 11.12 7.11 4.78
N GLU A 65 11.93 7.00 5.83
CA GLU A 65 13.09 6.10 5.84
C GLU A 65 12.80 4.77 6.51
N ASN A 66 11.89 4.74 7.48
CA ASN A 66 11.57 3.56 8.29
C ASN A 66 10.17 3.06 7.97
N TYR A 67 10.03 1.76 7.76
CA TYR A 67 8.78 1.13 7.35
C TYR A 67 8.79 -0.36 7.70
N GLU A 68 7.63 -0.99 7.60
CA GLU A 68 7.52 -2.45 7.60
C GLU A 68 7.15 -2.93 6.20
N VAL A 69 7.77 -4.02 5.75
CA VAL A 69 7.53 -4.62 4.43
C VAL A 69 6.65 -5.85 4.60
N LEU A 70 5.67 -6.01 3.72
CA LEU A 70 4.91 -7.26 3.66
C LEU A 70 5.75 -8.34 2.98
N SER A 71 5.96 -9.45 3.68
CA SER A 71 6.64 -10.62 3.14
C SER A 71 5.71 -11.84 3.16
N GLY A 72 5.82 -12.67 2.12
CA GLY A 72 5.11 -13.95 2.05
C GLY A 72 4.48 -14.19 0.68
N PHE A 73 3.64 -15.22 0.65
CA PHE A 73 3.00 -15.73 -0.56
C PHE A 73 1.47 -15.75 -0.39
N ASN A 74 0.77 -16.18 -1.44
CA ASN A 74 -0.70 -16.31 -1.46
C ASN A 74 -1.45 -14.97 -1.33
N TYR A 75 -0.83 -13.91 -1.84
CA TYR A 75 -1.47 -12.62 -2.05
C TYR A 75 -1.86 -12.46 -3.52
N GLU A 76 -2.97 -11.79 -3.75
CA GLU A 76 -3.44 -11.41 -5.08
C GLU A 76 -4.07 -10.02 -5.06
N TRP A 77 -4.17 -9.42 -6.24
CA TRP A 77 -4.78 -8.12 -6.44
C TRP A 77 -6.15 -8.35 -7.08
N LEU A 78 -7.21 -7.91 -6.41
CA LEU A 78 -8.59 -8.10 -6.85
C LEU A 78 -9.23 -6.75 -7.20
N PRO A 79 -10.00 -6.64 -8.29
CA PRO A 79 -10.62 -5.39 -8.68
C PRO A 79 -11.64 -4.92 -7.64
N ALA A 80 -11.68 -3.61 -7.40
CA ALA A 80 -12.68 -2.94 -6.59
C ALA A 80 -12.81 -1.46 -7.00
N GLU A 81 -13.78 -0.77 -6.43
CA GLU A 81 -14.01 0.64 -6.74
C GLU A 81 -14.73 1.36 -5.60
N ASN A 82 -14.67 2.69 -5.61
CA ASN A 82 -15.54 3.55 -4.80
C ASN A 82 -15.53 3.28 -3.28
N GLY A 83 -14.39 2.84 -2.72
CA GLY A 83 -14.22 2.52 -1.30
C GLY A 83 -14.47 1.06 -0.95
N GLU A 84 -15.00 0.26 -1.87
CA GLU A 84 -15.23 -1.16 -1.66
C GLU A 84 -13.91 -1.92 -1.49
N VAL A 85 -13.96 -2.99 -0.70
CA VAL A 85 -12.87 -3.94 -0.50
C VAL A 85 -13.41 -5.38 -0.54
N PRO A 86 -12.74 -6.30 -1.27
CA PRO A 86 -13.20 -7.68 -1.38
C PRO A 86 -12.96 -8.48 -0.09
N PRO A 87 -13.63 -9.64 0.09
CA PRO A 87 -13.30 -10.57 1.14
C PRO A 87 -11.82 -10.96 1.13
N GLY A 88 -11.20 -11.01 2.31
CA GLY A 88 -9.77 -11.32 2.44
C GLY A 88 -8.83 -10.14 2.15
N ALA A 89 -9.36 -8.93 1.95
CA ALA A 89 -8.55 -7.72 1.83
C ALA A 89 -7.59 -7.56 3.03
N VAL A 90 -6.33 -7.25 2.71
CA VAL A 90 -5.26 -7.06 3.70
C VAL A 90 -5.49 -5.75 4.44
N LYS A 91 -5.83 -5.87 5.72
CA LYS A 91 -5.89 -4.74 6.65
C LYS A 91 -4.46 -4.31 6.97
N VAL A 92 -4.09 -3.10 6.55
CA VAL A 92 -2.73 -2.60 6.73
C VAL A 92 -2.57 -1.93 8.09
N GLY A 93 -3.57 -1.15 8.46
CA GLY A 93 -3.58 -0.35 9.67
C GLY A 93 -4.90 0.38 9.85
N GLN A 94 -4.90 1.37 10.74
CA GLN A 94 -6.05 2.24 10.98
C GLN A 94 -5.62 3.69 10.93
N ASN A 95 -6.54 4.58 10.57
CA ASN A 95 -6.38 6.00 10.79
C ASN A 95 -6.66 6.38 12.26
N VAL A 96 -6.45 7.64 12.61
CA VAL A 96 -6.67 8.20 13.95
C VAL A 96 -8.11 8.01 14.48
N ASP A 97 -9.10 7.94 13.58
CA ASP A 97 -10.51 7.71 13.93
C ASP A 97 -10.85 6.21 14.13
N GLY A 98 -9.87 5.32 13.91
CA GLY A 98 -10.01 3.87 14.04
C GLY A 98 -10.56 3.19 12.78
N GLU A 99 -10.75 3.91 11.68
CA GLU A 99 -11.16 3.32 10.41
C GLU A 99 -10.02 2.47 9.85
N THR A 100 -10.35 1.25 9.40
CA THR A 100 -9.37 0.35 8.78
C THR A 100 -8.98 0.85 7.39
N LEU A 101 -7.68 0.94 7.15
CA LEU A 101 -7.09 1.23 5.86
C LEU A 101 -6.56 -0.04 5.21
N TYR A 102 -6.76 -0.16 3.91
CA TYR A 102 -6.35 -1.32 3.11
C TYR A 102 -5.31 -0.91 2.07
N ALA A 103 -4.49 -1.86 1.63
CA ALA A 103 -3.59 -1.65 0.50
C ALA A 103 -4.38 -1.78 -0.81
N GLY A 104 -4.34 -0.72 -1.62
CA GLY A 104 -4.83 -0.76 -3.00
C GLY A 104 -3.80 -0.20 -3.96
N ARG A 105 -3.90 -0.56 -5.24
CA ARG A 105 -3.06 -0.04 -6.30
C ARG A 105 -3.88 0.42 -7.49
N GLY A 106 -3.34 1.38 -8.24
CA GLY A 106 -3.97 1.93 -9.44
C GLY A 106 -2.93 2.44 -10.43
N TYR A 107 -3.36 2.59 -11.68
CA TYR A 107 -2.52 3.18 -12.73
C TYR A 107 -2.57 4.71 -12.67
N HIS A 108 -1.41 5.34 -12.68
CA HIS A 108 -1.29 6.80 -12.76
C HIS A 108 0.02 7.19 -13.43
N ALA A 109 -0.04 8.07 -14.45
CA ALA A 109 1.14 8.65 -15.11
C ALA A 109 2.23 7.65 -15.58
N GLY A 110 1.83 6.43 -16.00
CA GLY A 110 2.76 5.37 -16.43
C GLY A 110 3.24 4.45 -15.31
N SER A 111 2.85 4.72 -14.07
CA SER A 111 3.10 3.89 -12.89
C SER A 111 1.90 2.98 -12.59
N LEU A 112 2.17 1.80 -12.05
CA LEU A 112 1.21 0.99 -11.30
C LEU A 112 1.65 1.05 -9.84
N THR A 113 1.03 1.91 -9.05
CA THR A 113 1.51 2.24 -7.70
C THR A 113 0.46 1.97 -6.63
N VAL A 114 0.95 1.75 -5.41
CA VAL A 114 0.18 1.35 -4.25
C VAL A 114 -0.03 2.52 -3.30
N GLY A 115 -1.14 2.47 -2.57
CA GLY A 115 -1.51 3.46 -1.58
C GLY A 115 -2.63 2.95 -0.68
N LYS A 116 -3.36 3.88 -0.05
CA LYS A 116 -4.41 3.58 0.92
C LYS A 116 -5.80 3.60 0.29
N VAL A 117 -6.49 2.47 0.36
CA VAL A 117 -7.95 2.46 0.15
C VAL A 117 -8.58 2.93 1.45
N HIS A 118 -9.39 3.97 1.35
CA HIS A 118 -10.08 4.59 2.46
C HIS A 118 -11.59 4.44 2.26
N PRO A 119 -12.22 3.42 2.86
CA PRO A 119 -13.61 3.05 2.55
C PRO A 119 -14.60 4.21 2.68
N SER A 120 -14.55 4.98 3.78
CA SER A 120 -15.45 6.12 4.01
C SER A 120 -15.24 7.29 3.05
N HIS A 121 -14.05 7.41 2.45
CA HIS A 121 -13.74 8.42 1.43
C HIS A 121 -14.04 7.92 0.01
N GLY A 122 -14.40 6.65 -0.15
CA GLY A 122 -14.80 6.10 -1.43
C GLY A 122 -13.69 6.03 -2.48
N CYS A 123 -12.41 5.93 -2.09
CA CYS A 123 -11.31 5.94 -3.06
C CYS A 123 -10.01 5.28 -2.57
N LEU A 124 -9.13 5.04 -3.52
CA LEU A 124 -7.70 4.83 -3.31
C LEU A 124 -6.98 6.18 -3.36
N TYR A 125 -6.09 6.40 -2.41
CA TYR A 125 -5.13 7.50 -2.38
C TYR A 125 -3.72 6.96 -2.58
N ILE A 126 -3.03 7.41 -3.63
CA ILE A 126 -1.62 7.05 -3.89
C ILE A 126 -0.69 8.25 -3.64
N PRO A 127 0.50 8.04 -3.07
CA PRO A 127 1.54 9.06 -3.06
C PRO A 127 2.24 9.08 -4.43
N TYR A 128 2.21 10.21 -5.12
CA TYR A 128 2.85 10.36 -6.42
C TYR A 128 3.20 11.82 -6.71
N ASP A 129 4.46 12.05 -7.09
CA ASP A 129 4.97 13.36 -7.53
C ASP A 129 4.63 14.50 -6.57
N SER A 130 4.96 14.30 -5.28
CA SER A 130 4.65 15.24 -4.17
C SER A 130 3.17 15.38 -3.80
N GLU A 131 2.25 14.73 -4.51
CA GLU A 131 0.81 14.80 -4.29
C GLU A 131 0.22 13.50 -3.72
N GLU A 132 -0.97 13.61 -3.12
CA GLU A 132 -1.85 12.48 -2.85
C GLU A 132 -2.96 12.45 -3.92
N VAL A 133 -2.82 11.51 -4.87
CA VAL A 133 -3.72 11.37 -6.02
C VAL A 133 -4.87 10.45 -5.67
N LYS A 134 -6.10 10.84 -6.04
CA LYS A 134 -7.33 10.05 -5.87
C LYS A 134 -7.62 9.18 -7.08
N ILE A 135 -7.91 7.90 -6.85
CA ILE A 135 -8.31 6.92 -7.86
C ILE A 135 -9.58 6.19 -7.39
N PHE A 136 -10.59 6.10 -8.26
CA PHE A 136 -11.88 5.50 -7.93
C PHE A 136 -12.02 4.03 -8.35
N ALA A 137 -11.29 3.60 -9.39
CA ALA A 137 -11.24 2.20 -9.82
C ALA A 137 -9.82 1.68 -9.60
N TYR A 138 -9.68 0.63 -8.79
CA TYR A 138 -8.39 0.16 -8.31
C TYR A 138 -8.41 -1.35 -8.08
N GLU A 139 -7.26 -1.91 -7.73
CA GLU A 139 -7.17 -3.28 -7.22
C GLU A 139 -6.80 -3.26 -5.74
N VAL A 140 -7.34 -4.18 -4.95
CA VAL A 140 -7.08 -4.32 -3.51
C VAL A 140 -6.23 -5.55 -3.28
N LEU A 141 -5.20 -5.40 -2.45
CA LEU A 141 -4.39 -6.52 -2.00
C LEU A 141 -5.22 -7.42 -1.09
N SER A 142 -5.34 -8.68 -1.48
CA SER A 142 -6.13 -9.67 -0.77
C SER A 142 -5.32 -10.94 -0.54
N ARG A 143 -5.61 -11.62 0.56
CA ARG A 143 -5.07 -12.96 0.81
C ARG A 143 -6.01 -13.99 0.23
N ARG A 144 -5.47 -14.91 -0.57
CA ARG A 144 -6.23 -16.07 -1.05
C ARG A 144 -6.79 -16.84 0.14
N LEU A 145 -8.11 -16.97 0.18
CA LEU A 145 -8.76 -17.87 1.11
C LEU A 145 -8.53 -19.30 0.60
N GLU A 146 -7.89 -20.14 1.40
CA GLU A 146 -7.84 -21.57 1.09
C GLU A 146 -9.28 -22.09 1.09
N ALA A 147 -9.72 -22.64 -0.05
CA ALA A 147 -10.92 -23.44 -0.08
C ALA A 147 -10.66 -24.66 0.81
N ARG A 148 -11.44 -24.78 1.89
CA ARG A 148 -11.42 -25.95 2.78
C ARG A 148 -11.79 -27.23 2.05
#